data_AF-A0A6I9XIC5-F1
#
_entry.id   AF-A0A6I9XIC5-F1
#
_cell.length_a   1.000
_cell.length_b   1.000
_cell.length_c   1.000
_cell.angle_alpha   90.00
_cell.angle_beta   90.00
_cell.angle_gamma   90.00
#
_symmetry.space_group_name_H-M   'P 1'
#
loop_
_entity.id
_entity.type
_entity.pdbx_description
1 polymer ?
#
loop_
_entity_poly.entity_id
_entity_poly.type
_entity_poly.pdbx_seq_one_letter_code
_entity_poly.pdbx_strand_id
1 'polypeptide(L)'
;MNWNVYILQRSSSNLWLLLRIMREQPSVVLSVAHTVAARMSPFVRQMDFAIDWMAVEAGRALYRQGDKSDCTYIVLNGRLRSVIQKANGKKELVGEYGRGDLIGVVSSKCIQPE
;
A
#
# COMPACT_ATOMS: atom_id res chain seq x y z
N MET A 1 12.67 16.79 -8.25
CA MET A 1 11.22 16.68 -8.00
C MET A 1 10.94 15.30 -7.43
N ASN A 2 11.13 15.17 -6.12
CA ASN A 2 11.04 13.89 -5.41
C ASN A 2 9.60 13.69 -4.95
N TRP A 3 8.91 12.74 -5.57
CA TRP A 3 7.57 12.32 -5.14
C TRP A 3 7.70 10.98 -4.42
N ASN A 4 7.49 11.00 -3.12
CA ASN A 4 7.45 9.81 -2.29
C ASN A 4 6.01 9.25 -2.27
N VAL A 5 5.87 7.93 -2.44
CA VAL A 5 4.60 7.21 -2.25
C VAL A 5 4.54 6.70 -0.82
N TYR A 6 3.81 7.39 0.06
CA TYR A 6 3.73 7.04 1.48
C TYR A 6 2.42 6.31 1.81
N ILE A 7 2.36 4.99 1.78
CA ILE A 7 1.24 4.28 2.42
C ILE A 7 1.48 4.33 3.94
N LEU A 8 0.78 5.25 4.63
CA LEU A 8 0.85 5.55 6.09
C LEU A 8 2.19 5.18 6.76
N GLN A 9 3.23 5.99 6.54
CA GLN A 9 4.40 5.95 7.41
C GLN A 9 4.00 6.53 8.77
N ARG A 10 3.72 5.67 9.76
CA ARG A 10 3.62 6.13 11.15
C ARG A 10 5.01 6.60 11.56
N SER A 11 5.12 7.86 11.97
CA SER A 11 6.36 8.46 12.50
C SER A 11 7.06 7.50 13.46
N SER A 12 8.37 7.29 13.30
CA SER A 12 9.19 6.45 14.17
C SER A 12 8.99 6.82 15.66
N SER A 13 8.71 8.08 15.96
CA SER A 13 8.40 8.58 17.31
C SER A 13 7.16 7.93 17.94
N ASN A 14 6.13 7.60 17.14
CA ASN A 14 4.88 7.02 17.64
C ASN A 14 4.99 5.50 17.85
N LEU A 15 5.82 4.80 17.06
CA LEU A 15 6.08 3.38 17.27
C LEU A 15 6.87 3.17 18.57
N TRP A 16 7.88 4.03 18.81
CA TRP A 16 8.62 4.03 20.07
C TRP A 16 7.72 4.33 21.27
N LEU A 17 6.81 5.31 21.14
CA LEU A 17 5.81 5.57 22.17
C LEU A 17 4.92 4.34 22.43
N LEU A 18 4.45 3.69 21.37
CA LEU A 18 3.55 2.55 21.49
C LEU A 18 4.26 1.34 22.11
N LEU A 19 5.49 1.05 21.69
CA LEU A 19 6.35 0.02 22.29
C LEU A 19 6.67 0.34 23.76
N ARG A 20 6.89 1.62 24.09
CA ARG A 20 7.10 2.07 25.46
C ARG A 20 5.85 1.85 26.32
N ILE A 21 4.67 2.24 25.84
CA ILE A 21 3.40 2.02 26.55
C ILE A 21 3.09 0.53 26.66
N MET A 22 3.38 -0.28 25.63
CA MET A 22 3.24 -1.74 25.70
C MET A 22 4.12 -2.37 26.78
N ARG A 23 5.33 -1.83 27.00
CA ARG A 23 6.23 -2.29 28.07
C ARG A 23 5.82 -1.79 29.45
N GLU A 24 5.46 -0.51 29.57
CA GLU A 24 5.17 0.12 30.86
C GLU A 24 3.74 -0.18 31.36
N GLN A 25 2.76 -0.32 30.45
CA GLN A 25 1.34 -0.50 30.77
C GLN A 25 0.64 -1.43 29.75
N PRO A 26 0.94 -2.74 29.76
CA PRO A 26 0.36 -3.70 28.80
C PRO A 26 -1.17 -3.83 28.91
N SER A 27 -1.74 -3.68 30.13
CA SER A 27 -3.18 -3.76 30.36
C SER A 27 -3.95 -2.64 29.65
N VAL A 28 -3.39 -1.43 29.59
CA VAL A 28 -4.00 -0.29 28.90
C VAL A 28 -4.01 -0.53 27.40
N VAL A 29 -2.90 -0.99 26.83
CA VAL A 29 -2.84 -1.30 25.40
C VAL A 29 -3.82 -2.41 25.03
N LEU A 30 -3.89 -3.47 25.83
CA LEU A 30 -4.80 -4.58 25.59
C LEU A 30 -6.27 -4.15 25.69
N SER A 31 -6.62 -3.34 26.69
CA SER A 31 -7.97 -2.82 26.86
C SER A 31 -8.41 -1.92 25.70
N VAL A 32 -7.52 -1.04 25.23
CA VAL A 32 -7.77 -0.19 24.07
C VAL A 32 -7.91 -1.03 22.80
N ALA A 33 -7.00 -1.97 22.57
CA ALA A 33 -7.05 -2.87 21.42
C ALA A 33 -8.36 -3.69 21.41
N HIS A 34 -8.76 -4.25 22.55
CA HIS A 34 -9.99 -5.00 22.70
C HIS A 34 -11.23 -4.14 22.42
N THR A 35 -11.27 -2.91 22.96
CA THR A 35 -12.37 -1.98 22.74
C THR A 35 -12.50 -1.59 21.27
N VAL A 36 -11.38 -1.35 20.57
CA VAL A 36 -11.37 -1.04 19.13
C VAL A 36 -11.83 -2.25 18.32
N ALA A 37 -11.28 -3.43 18.58
CA ALA A 37 -11.63 -4.67 17.88
C ALA A 37 -13.11 -5.04 18.06
N ALA A 38 -13.67 -4.80 19.25
CA ALA A 38 -15.08 -5.04 19.55
C ALA A 38 -16.03 -4.07 18.83
N ARG A 39 -15.58 -2.83 18.57
CA ARG A 39 -16.36 -1.81 17.84
C ARG A 39 -16.28 -1.92 16.32
N MET A 40 -15.30 -2.65 15.79
CA MET A 40 -15.21 -2.92 14.36
C MET A 40 -16.27 -3.94 13.92
N SER A 41 -16.79 -3.80 12.70
CA SER A 41 -17.69 -4.80 12.14
C SER A 41 -16.93 -6.10 11.82
N PRO A 42 -17.62 -7.26 11.77
CA PRO A 42 -17.00 -8.51 11.33
C PRO A 42 -16.35 -8.41 9.95
N PHE A 43 -16.93 -7.62 9.04
CA PHE A 43 -16.41 -7.37 7.71
C PHE A 43 -15.05 -6.65 7.75
N VAL A 44 -14.93 -5.57 8.51
CA VAL A 44 -13.66 -4.82 8.65
C VAL A 44 -12.57 -5.71 9.25
N ARG A 45 -12.90 -6.59 10.21
CA ARG A 45 -11.93 -7.55 10.77
C ARG A 45 -11.48 -8.60 9.75
N GLN A 46 -12.38 -9.08 8.90
CA GLN A 46 -12.01 -10.02 7.83
C GLN A 46 -11.11 -9.36 6.77
N MET A 47 -11.42 -8.10 6.41
CA MET A 47 -10.57 -7.33 5.51
C MET A 47 -9.20 -7.06 6.11
N ASP A 48 -9.11 -6.70 7.40
CA ASP A 48 -7.84 -6.47 8.10
C ASP A 48 -6.93 -7.70 8.06
N PHE A 49 -7.52 -8.90 8.17
CA PHE A 49 -6.78 -10.16 8.06
C PHE A 49 -6.35 -10.49 6.62
N ALA A 50 -7.13 -10.07 5.62
CA ALA A 50 -6.91 -10.41 4.21
C ALA A 50 -5.97 -9.43 3.48
N ILE A 51 -5.58 -8.32 4.10
CA ILE A 51 -4.79 -7.26 3.46
C ILE A 51 -3.39 -7.22 4.04
N ASP A 52 -2.39 -7.39 3.18
CA ASP A 52 -1.00 -7.14 3.52
C ASP A 52 -0.60 -5.67 3.29
N TRP A 53 0.20 -5.15 4.21
CA TRP A 53 0.75 -3.80 4.14
C TRP A 53 2.12 -3.81 3.47
N MET A 54 2.33 -2.95 2.47
CA MET A 54 3.64 -2.78 1.83
C MET A 54 4.04 -1.31 1.71
N ALA A 55 5.34 -1.05 1.89
CA ALA A 55 5.95 0.24 1.63
C ALA A 55 6.89 0.15 0.43
N VAL A 56 6.85 1.16 -0.45
CA VAL A 56 7.72 1.24 -1.63
C VAL A 56 8.46 2.56 -1.60
N GLU A 57 9.79 2.47 -1.72
CA GLU A 57 10.66 3.65 -1.78
C GLU A 57 10.43 4.43 -3.09
N ALA A 58 10.63 5.75 -3.05
CA ALA A 58 10.57 6.56 -4.26
C ALA A 58 11.57 6.05 -5.31
N GLY A 59 11.09 5.95 -6.55
CA GLY A 59 11.87 5.45 -7.67
C GLY A 59 11.96 3.93 -7.77
N ARG A 60 11.46 3.16 -6.77
CA ARG A 60 11.27 1.71 -6.94
C ARG A 60 9.96 1.41 -7.66
N ALA A 61 10.02 0.41 -8.54
CA ALA A 61 8.85 -0.09 -9.25
C ALA A 61 8.06 -1.05 -8.36
N LEU A 62 6.73 -0.91 -8.36
CA LEU A 62 5.80 -1.85 -7.71
C LEU A 62 5.76 -3.20 -8.44
N TYR A 63 5.69 -3.13 -9.78
CA TYR A 63 5.82 -4.25 -10.72
C TYR A 63 6.35 -3.70 -12.04
N ARG A 64 6.85 -4.57 -12.92
CA ARG A 64 7.33 -4.22 -14.26
C ARG A 64 6.39 -4.77 -15.32
N GLN A 65 6.43 -4.15 -16.50
CA GLN A 65 5.70 -4.62 -17.66
C GLN A 65 6.14 -6.05 -18.01
N GLY A 66 5.18 -6.96 -18.14
CA GLY A 66 5.43 -8.38 -18.39
C GLY A 66 5.55 -9.24 -17.13
N ASP A 67 5.57 -8.64 -15.93
CA ASP A 67 5.54 -9.40 -14.68
C ASP A 67 4.17 -10.06 -14.51
N LYS A 68 4.16 -11.36 -14.16
CA LYS A 68 2.94 -12.04 -13.72
C LYS A 68 2.58 -11.53 -12.33
N SER A 69 1.50 -10.75 -12.23
CA SER A 69 1.01 -10.22 -10.96
C SER A 69 -0.44 -10.63 -10.75
N ASP A 70 -0.69 -11.29 -9.62
CA ASP A 70 -2.02 -11.70 -9.16
C ASP A 70 -2.50 -10.81 -7.99
N CYS A 71 -1.84 -9.67 -7.75
CA CYS A 71 -2.10 -8.80 -6.61
C CYS A 71 -2.77 -7.48 -7.03
N THR A 72 -3.71 -7.01 -6.22
CA THR A 72 -4.32 -5.68 -6.34
C THR A 72 -3.81 -4.78 -5.20
N TYR A 73 -3.51 -3.53 -5.52
CA TYR A 73 -2.94 -2.55 -4.60
C TYR A 73 -3.88 -1.37 -4.44
N ILE A 74 -3.91 -0.79 -3.23
CA ILE A 74 -4.60 0.47 -2.94
C ILE A 74 -3.55 1.47 -2.47
N VAL A 75 -3.51 2.64 -3.10
CA VAL A 75 -2.59 3.70 -2.68
C VAL A 75 -3.14 4.38 -1.44
N LEU A 76 -2.53 4.16 -0.28
CA LEU A 76 -3.00 4.83 0.95
C LEU A 76 -2.41 6.23 1.14
N ASN A 77 -1.22 6.52 0.60
CA ASN A 77 -0.71 7.90 0.44
C ASN A 77 0.51 7.97 -0.52
N GLY A 78 0.75 9.17 -1.04
CA GLY A 78 1.68 9.55 -2.10
C GLY A 78 1.25 9.17 -3.53
N ARG A 79 2.17 9.11 -4.50
CA ARG A 79 1.84 9.07 -5.94
C ARG A 79 2.62 8.06 -6.78
N LEU A 80 1.95 7.06 -7.33
CA LEU A 80 2.53 6.09 -8.26
C LEU A 80 2.40 6.56 -9.72
N ARG A 81 3.32 6.10 -10.56
CA ARG A 81 3.38 6.42 -11.98
C ARG A 81 3.43 5.13 -12.80
N SER A 82 2.51 4.97 -13.74
CA SER A 82 2.57 3.91 -14.74
C SER A 82 3.47 4.35 -15.89
N VAL A 83 4.50 3.57 -16.17
CA VAL A 83 5.43 3.82 -17.27
C VAL A 83 5.46 2.59 -18.17
N ILE A 84 5.18 2.77 -19.45
CA ILE A 84 5.30 1.71 -20.46
C ILE A 84 6.61 1.91 -21.21
N GLN A 85 7.30 0.80 -21.48
CA GLN A 85 8.45 0.80 -22.37
C GLN A 85 8.00 0.38 -23.76
N LYS A 86 8.14 1.28 -24.74
CA LYS A 86 7.85 1.00 -26.15
C LYS A 86 8.95 0.12 -26.76
N ALA A 87 8.65 -0.53 -27.88
CA ALA A 87 9.60 -1.37 -28.62
C ALA A 87 10.90 -0.65 -29.02
N ASN A 88 10.84 0.68 -29.18
CA ASN A 88 12.01 1.52 -29.45
C ASN A 88 12.84 1.88 -28.19
N GLY A 89 12.56 1.27 -27.04
CA GLY A 89 13.24 1.52 -25.77
C GLY A 89 12.81 2.79 -25.03
N LYS A 90 11.99 3.66 -25.64
CA LYS A 90 11.52 4.91 -25.02
C LYS A 90 10.52 4.60 -23.91
N LYS A 91 10.70 5.26 -22.76
CA LYS A 91 9.78 5.22 -21.62
C LYS A 91 8.75 6.32 -21.75
N GLU A 92 7.47 5.99 -21.58
CA GLU A 92 6.36 6.93 -21.63
C GLU A 92 5.51 6.82 -20.37
N LEU A 93 5.16 7.96 -19.77
CA LEU A 93 4.26 8.03 -18.63
C LEU A 93 2.81 7.89 -19.14
N VAL A 94 2.12 6.86 -18.68
CA VAL A 94 0.78 6.49 -19.16
C VAL A 94 -0.31 6.85 -18.14
N GLY A 95 0.05 7.00 -16.87
CA GLY A 95 -0.88 7.42 -15.84
C GLY A 95 -0.20 7.73 -14.51
N GLU A 96 -0.90 8.46 -13.65
CA GLU A 96 -0.52 8.69 -12.27
C GLU A 96 -1.66 8.28 -11.35
N TYR A 97 -1.32 7.66 -10.22
CA TYR A 97 -2.27 7.19 -9.21
C TYR A 97 -1.94 7.82 -7.86
N GLY A 98 -2.94 8.40 -7.22
CA GLY A 98 -2.85 9.04 -5.92
C GLY A 98 -3.59 8.28 -4.82
N ARG A 99 -3.68 8.89 -3.64
CA ARG A 99 -4.37 8.31 -2.48
C ARG A 99 -5.82 7.91 -2.80
N GLY A 100 -6.17 6.67 -2.51
CA GLY A 100 -7.48 6.07 -2.73
C GLY A 100 -7.58 5.29 -4.04
N ASP A 101 -6.61 5.44 -4.95
CA ASP A 101 -6.66 4.75 -6.24
C ASP A 101 -6.31 3.27 -6.10
N LEU A 102 -7.06 2.46 -6.84
CA LEU A 102 -6.87 1.02 -7.00
C LEU A 102 -5.98 0.75 -8.22
N ILE A 103 -4.98 -0.12 -8.04
CA ILE A 103 -4.01 -0.50 -9.07
C ILE A 103 -3.98 -2.03 -9.16
N GLY A 104 -3.85 -2.59 -10.36
CA GLY A 104 -3.82 -4.05 -10.55
C GLY A 104 -5.18 -4.70 -10.79
N VAL A 105 -6.29 -3.94 -10.65
CA VAL A 105 -7.65 -4.42 -10.97
C VAL A 105 -7.84 -4.72 -12.47
N VAL A 106 -6.90 -4.27 -13.32
CA VAL A 106 -6.90 -4.57 -14.76
C VAL A 106 -5.73 -5.51 -15.09
N SER A 107 -5.83 -6.78 -14.65
CA SER A 107 -4.97 -7.86 -15.15
C SER A 107 -5.78 -9.13 -15.41
N SER A 108 -6.67 -9.04 -16.40
CA SER A 108 -6.98 -10.20 -17.24
C SER A 108 -6.63 -9.96 -18.72
N LYS A 109 -6.08 -8.79 -19.06
CA LYS A 109 -5.52 -8.48 -20.39
C LYS A 109 -4.68 -7.20 -20.36
N CYS A 110 -3.40 -7.35 -20.01
CA CYS A 110 -2.35 -6.49 -20.55
C CYS A 110 -1.62 -7.23 -21.68
N ILE A 111 -2.39 -7.91 -22.53
CA ILE A 111 -1.96 -8.19 -23.91
C ILE A 111 -2.50 -7.00 -24.70
N GLN A 112 -1.63 -6.07 -25.06
CA GLN A 112 -1.93 -5.24 -26.23
C GLN A 112 -1.72 -6.15 -27.45
N PRO A 113 -2.71 -6.26 -28.35
CA PRO A 113 -2.61 -7.06 -29.56
C PRO A 113 -1.58 -6.45 -30.53
N GLU A 114 -0.93 -7.35 -31.26
CA GLU A 114 -0.11 -7.21 -32.49
C GLU A 114 0.51 -5.84 -32.82
#